data_AF-A0A3C0I104-F1
#
_entry.id   AF-A0A3C0I104-F1
#
_cell.length_a   1.000
_cell.length_b   1.000
_cell.length_c   1.000
_cell.angle_alpha   90.00
_cell.angle_beta   90.00
_cell.angle_gamma   90.00
#
_symmetry.space_group_name_H-M   'P 1'
#
loop_
_entity.id
_entity.type
_entity.pdbx_description
1 polymer ?
#
loop_
_entity_poly.entity_id
_entity_poly.type
_entity_poly.pdbx_seq_one_letter_code
_entity_poly.pdbx_strand_id
1 'polypeptide(L)' 'MPQIAKKIVTNEVMQPIAVQIDYADWLKIESLLSQHSQKPIERTSEISHWQNQWCELGQKIDKAWKSEKSAVELLGEMRR' A
#
# COMPACT_ATOMS: atom_id res chain seq x y z
N MET A 1 20.99 -6.59 15.50
CA MET A 1 19.66 -6.38 14.87
C MET A 1 18.70 -5.98 15.96
N PRO A 2 18.04 -4.81 15.88
CA PRO A 2 17.05 -4.43 16.90
C PRO A 2 15.92 -5.47 16.90
N GLN A 3 15.58 -5.97 18.09
CA GLN A 3 14.44 -6.86 18.25
C GLN A 3 13.16 -6.02 18.17
N ILE A 4 12.35 -6.28 17.16
CA ILE A 4 11.06 -5.63 16.91
C ILE A 4 9.98 -6.61 17.32
N ALA A 5 9.22 -6.27 18.36
CA ALA A 5 8.07 -7.05 18.79
C ALA A 5 6.91 -6.79 17.81
N LYS A 6 6.30 -7.86 17.32
CA LYS A 6 5.13 -7.77 16.44
C LYS A 6 4.09 -8.80 16.82
N LYS A 7 2.83 -8.39 16.75
CA LYS A 7 1.68 -9.27 16.93
C LYS A 7 0.89 -9.32 15.63
N ILE A 8 0.64 -10.51 15.12
CA ILE A 8 -0.25 -10.69 13.97
C ILE A 8 -1.69 -10.60 14.49
N VAL A 9 -2.47 -9.72 13.87
CA VAL A 9 -3.89 -9.57 14.14
C VAL A 9 -4.64 -10.35 13.06
N THR A 10 -5.47 -11.29 13.48
CA THR A 10 -6.28 -12.13 12.60
C THR A 10 -7.75 -11.76 12.68
N ASN A 11 -8.50 -12.01 11.61
CA ASN A 11 -9.96 -11.91 11.61
C ASN A 11 -10.63 -13.15 12.22
N GLU A 12 -11.96 -13.19 12.19
CA GLU A 12 -12.80 -14.26 12.73
C GLU A 12 -12.55 -15.64 12.08
N VAL A 13 -12.07 -15.66 10.83
CA VAL A 13 -11.68 -16.88 10.10
C VAL A 13 -10.19 -17.20 10.22
N MET A 14 -9.52 -16.63 11.24
CA MET A 14 -8.08 -16.79 11.53
C MET A 14 -7.14 -16.34 10.40
N GLN A 15 -7.61 -15.54 9.44
CA GLN A 15 -6.75 -14.96 8.41
C GLN A 15 -6.03 -13.72 8.94
N PRO A 16 -4.72 -13.57 8.68
CA PRO A 16 -3.97 -12.39 9.11
C PRO A 16 -4.41 -11.16 8.31
N ILE A 17 -4.80 -10.10 9.01
CA ILE A 17 -5.29 -8.85 8.39
C ILE A 17 -4.43 -7.64 8.71
N ALA A 18 -3.69 -7.66 9.81
CA ALA A 18 -2.83 -6.56 10.20
C ALA A 18 -1.67 -7.04 11.08
N VAL A 19 -0.68 -6.18 11.24
CA VAL A 19 0.40 -6.35 12.21
C VAL A 19 0.32 -5.21 13.20
N GLN A 20 0.18 -5.53 14.48
CA GLN A 20 0.27 -4.58 15.56
C GLN A 20 1.72 -4.52 16.04
N ILE A 21 2.26 -3.31 16.08
CA ILE A 21 3.59 -2.97 16.58
C ILE A 21 3.46 -1.79 17.53
N ASP A 22 4.34 -1.71 18.51
CA ASP A 22 4.39 -0.53 19.36
C ASP A 22 5.05 0.65 18.63
N TYR A 23 4.84 1.85 19.17
CA TYR A 23 5.35 3.06 18.56
C TYR A 23 6.88 3.16 18.60
N ALA A 24 7.53 2.64 19.64
CA ALA A 24 8.98 2.67 19.76
C ALA A 24 9.65 1.78 18.70
N ASP A 25 9.04 0.63 18.40
CA ASP A 25 9.43 -0.31 17.38
C ASP A 25 9.14 0.23 15.97
N TRP A 26 8.04 0.96 15.78
CA TRP A 26 7.79 1.71 14.55
C TRP A 26 8.94 2.69 14.25
N LEU A 27 9.39 3.47 15.23
CA LEU A 27 10.50 4.41 15.04
C LEU A 27 11.82 3.71 14.65
N LYS A 28 12.07 2.51 15.21
CA LYS A 28 13.24 1.70 14.81
C LYS A 28 13.13 1.25 13.35
N ILE A 29 11.95 0.81 12.92
CA ILE A 29 11.68 0.42 11.52
C ILE A 29 11.89 1.61 10.59
N GLU A 30 11.34 2.77 10.93
CA GLU A 30 11.48 4.00 10.15
C GLU A 30 12.96 4.35 9.95
N SER A 31 13.74 4.35 11.04
CA SER A 31 15.18 4.58 10.97
C SER A 31 15.92 3.57 10.09
N LEU A 32 15.54 2.28 10.14
CA LEU A 32 16.12 1.26 9.28
C LEU A 32 15.76 1.51 7.81
N LEU A 33 14.49 1.82 7.50
CA LEU A 33 14.05 2.09 6.14
C LEU A 33 14.78 3.29 5.53
N SER A 34 14.97 4.37 6.29
CA SER A 34 15.73 5.54 5.83
C SER A 34 17.18 5.20 5.45
N GLN A 35 17.81 4.28 6.19
CA GLN A 35 19.17 3.80 5.86
C GLN A 35 19.20 2.98 4.57
N HIS A 36 18.13 2.23 4.27
CA HIS A 36 18.05 1.41 3.05
C HIS A 36 17.65 2.22 1.81
N SER A 37 16.90 3.31 1.95
CA SER A 37 16.53 4.21 0.85
C SER A 37 17.70 4.99 0.25
N GLN A 38 18.88 4.95 0.88
CA GLN A 38 20.11 5.56 0.35
C GLN A 38 20.87 4.67 -0.64
N LYS A 39 20.50 3.40 -0.79
CA LYS A 39 20.98 2.60 -1.93
C LYS A 39 20.22 3.04 -3.18
N PRO A 40 20.89 3.33 -4.30
CA PRO A 40 20.21 3.52 -5.57
C PRO A 40 19.45 2.23 -5.85
N ILE A 41 18.13 2.29 -5.75
CA ILE A 41 17.27 1.30 -6.38
C ILE A 41 17.59 1.48 -7.86
N GLU A 42 18.25 0.49 -8.48
CA GLU A 42 18.26 0.38 -9.93
C GLU A 42 16.79 0.26 -10.33
N ARG A 43 16.19 1.40 -10.71
CA ARG A 43 14.75 1.54 -10.96
C ARG A 43 14.46 0.77 -12.23
N THR A 44 14.19 -0.52 -12.08
CA THR A 44 13.59 -1.33 -13.12
C THR A 44 12.24 -0.70 -13.47
N SER A 45 11.96 -0.66 -14.76
CA SER A 45 10.78 -0.10 -15.45
C SER A 45 9.41 -0.47 -14.86
N GLU A 46 9.36 -1.40 -13.92
CA GLU A 46 8.14 -1.88 -13.25
C GLU A 46 7.56 -0.87 -12.26
N ILE A 47 8.39 -0.10 -11.53
CA ILE A 47 7.90 0.92 -10.58
C ILE A 47 7.17 2.04 -11.31
N SER A 48 7.71 2.47 -12.46
CA SER A 48 7.07 3.48 -13.31
C SER A 48 5.74 3.01 -13.88
N HIS A 49 5.62 1.73 -14.23
CA HIS A 49 4.38 1.19 -14.79
C HIS A 49 3.26 1.19 -13.76
N TRP A 50 3.54 0.71 -12.55
CA TRP A 50 2.58 0.75 -11.44
C TRP A 50 2.15 2.18 -11.12
N GLN A 51 3.11 3.09 -11.00
CA GLN A 51 2.85 4.49 -10.65
C GLN A 51 1.95 5.19 -11.69
N ASN A 52 2.16 4.91 -12.98
CA ASN A 52 1.30 5.42 -14.05
C ASN A 52 -0.12 4.84 -13.97
N GLN A 53 -0.27 3.53 -13.71
CA GLN A 53 -1.57 2.89 -13.55
C GLN A 53 -2.39 3.50 -12.38
N TRP A 54 -1.74 3.85 -11.27
CA TRP A 54 -2.41 4.54 -10.15
C TRP A 54 -2.86 5.94 -10.49
N CYS A 55 -2.04 6.70 -11.22
CA CYS A 55 -2.40 8.04 -11.68
C CYS A 55 -3.62 7.99 -12.62
N GLU A 56 -3.63 7.06 -13.57
CA GLU A 56 -4.77 6.88 -14.48
C GLU A 56 -6.05 6.49 -13.73
N LEU A 57 -5.93 5.63 -12.73
CA LEU A 57 -7.05 5.19 -11.90
C LEU A 57 -7.62 6.35 -11.06
N GLY A 58 -6.74 7.14 -10.44
CA GLY A 58 -7.15 8.34 -9.71
C GLY A 58 -7.93 9.32 -10.59
N GLN A 59 -7.52 9.51 -11.85
CA GLN A 59 -8.24 10.36 -12.80
C GLN A 59 -9.60 9.77 -13.21
N LYS A 60 -9.71 8.44 -13.37
CA LYS A 60 -10.98 7.78 -13.67
C LYS A 60 -11.97 7.93 -12.51
N ILE A 61 -11.51 7.77 -11.27
CA ILE A 61 -12.33 7.93 -10.07
C ILE A 61 -12.77 9.39 -9.92
N ASP A 62 -11.89 10.37 -10.11
CA ASP A 62 -12.25 11.80 -10.06
C ASP A 62 -13.32 12.16 -11.12
N LYS A 63 -13.19 11.64 -12.34
CA LYS A 63 -14.20 11.82 -13.39
C LYS A 63 -15.53 11.14 -13.05
N ALA A 64 -15.48 9.99 -12.41
CA ALA A 64 -16.66 9.24 -12.01
C ALA A 64 -17.39 9.88 -10.83
N TRP A 65 -16.67 10.42 -9.85
CA TRP A 65 -17.27 11.21 -8.76
C TRP A 65 -17.93 12.51 -9.24
N LYS A 66 -17.53 13.01 -10.42
CA LYS A 66 -18.18 14.14 -11.11
C LYS A 66 -19.34 13.70 -12.02
N SER A 67 -19.65 12.41 -12.06
CA SER A 67 -20.72 11.79 -12.86
C SER A 67 -21.66 11.02 -11.93
N GLU A 68 -22.84 10.58 -12.39
CA GLU A 68 -23.78 9.78 -11.59
C GLU A 68 -23.34 8.31 -11.43
N LYS A 69 -22.21 7.90 -12.03
CA LYS A 69 -21.74 6.50 -12.01
C LYS A 69 -21.01 6.18 -10.70
N SER A 70 -21.47 5.16 -9.98
CA SER A 70 -20.94 4.80 -8.64
C SER A 70 -19.50 4.27 -8.71
N ALA A 71 -18.64 4.73 -7.80
CA ALA A 71 -17.26 4.25 -7.66
C ALA A 71 -17.15 2.71 -7.50
N VAL A 72 -18.19 2.07 -6.96
CA VAL A 72 -18.26 0.62 -6.75
C VAL A 72 -18.45 -0.14 -8.09
N GLU A 73 -19.18 0.42 -9.05
CA GLU A 73 -19.39 -0.21 -10.36
C GLU A 73 -18.09 -0.24 -11.18
N LEU A 74 -17.29 0.83 -11.12
CA LEU A 74 -16.00 0.90 -11.81
C LEU A 74 -14.98 -0.11 -11.26
N LEU A 75 -14.96 -0.29 -9.94
CA LEU A 75 -14.11 -1.32 -9.32
C LEU A 75 -14.58 -2.73 -9.66
N GLY A 76 -15.89 -2.93 -9.85
CA GLY A 76 -16.48 -4.20 -10.29
C GLY A 76 -16.14 -4.56 -11.74
N GLU A 77 -16.12 -3.58 -12.66
CA GLU A 77 -15.75 -3.77 -14.07
C GLU A 77 -14.28 -4.21 -14.24
N MET A 78 -13.38 -3.75 -13.36
CA MET A 78 -11.95 -4.07 -13.43
C MET A 78 -11.57 -5.41 -12.79
N ARG A 79 -12.50 -6.10 -12.10
CA ARG A 79 -12.27 -7.41 -11.47
C ARG A 79 -12.58 -8.60 -12.40
N ARG A 80 -13.05 -8.35 -13.63
CA ARG A 80 -13.31 -9.39 -14.63
C ARG A 80 -12.14 -9.55 -15.60
#